data_AF-A0A4S0V4A3-F1
#
_entry.id   AF-A0A4S0V4A3-F1
#
_cell.length_a   1.000
_cell.length_b   1.000
_cell.length_c   1.000
_cell.angle_alpha   90.00
_cell.angle_beta   90.00
_cell.angle_gamma   90.00
#
_symmetry.space_group_name_H-M   'P 1'
#
loop_
_entity.id
_entity.type
_entity.pdbx_description
1 polymer ?
#
loop_
_entity_poly.entity_id
_entity_poly.type
_entity_poly.pdbx_seq_one_letter_code
_entity_poly.pdbx_strand_id
1 'polypeptide(L)'
;AAMYDILDNSMARTKALYDGHAVAAVAAIDARTARQALKLIEVDYEVLPHVTDVDEAMKHSAPLINDAIFTEGLEEKPVKPSNVTKRTQYGHGDVHQGFGEADFVVERSFKTEQTHQGYIEPHACVASVNPDGTA
;
A
#
# COMPACT_ATOMS: atom_id res chain seq x y z
N ALA A 1 2.40 3.41 14.46
CA ALA A 1 1.92 2.58 13.34
C ALA A 1 2.40 3.18 12.02
N ALA A 2 1.87 4.31 11.56
CA ALA A 2 2.18 4.89 10.24
C ALA A 2 3.67 5.08 9.89
N MET A 3 4.53 5.47 10.84
CA MET A 3 5.96 5.63 10.56
C MET A 3 6.68 4.29 10.35
N TYR A 4 6.22 3.20 10.98
CA TYR A 4 6.78 1.87 10.75
C TYR A 4 6.40 1.33 9.37
N ASP A 5 5.17 1.56 8.93
CA ASP A 5 4.69 1.15 7.60
C ASP A 5 5.48 1.83 6.48
N ILE A 6 5.82 3.13 6.63
CA ILE A 6 6.66 3.85 5.66
C ILE A 6 8.04 3.20 5.55
N LEU A 7 8.63 2.81 6.69
CA LEU A 7 9.94 2.17 6.69
C LEU A 7 9.88 0.76 6.10
N ASP A 8 8.86 -0.04 6.44
CA ASP A 8 8.67 -1.36 5.84
C ASP A 8 8.42 -1.29 4.34
N ASN A 9 7.70 -0.26 3.88
CA ASN A 9 7.48 -0.01 2.45
C ASN A 9 8.74 0.49 1.72
N SER A 10 9.66 1.16 2.44
CA SER A 10 10.92 1.63 1.87
C SER A 10 11.89 0.47 1.62
N MET A 11 11.93 -0.49 2.54
CA MET A 11 12.65 -1.74 2.39
C MET A 11 12.00 -2.80 3.27
N ALA A 12 11.54 -3.88 2.65
CA ALA A 12 10.89 -4.99 3.32
C ALA A 12 11.80 -5.58 4.41
N ARG A 13 11.24 -5.76 5.61
CA ARG A 13 11.95 -6.41 6.72
C ARG A 13 11.51 -7.85 6.92
N THR A 14 10.22 -8.05 7.15
CA THR A 14 9.66 -9.37 7.50
C THR A 14 8.90 -10.02 6.35
N LYS A 15 8.24 -9.22 5.50
CA LYS A 15 7.42 -9.69 4.38
C LYS A 15 7.57 -8.76 3.19
N ALA A 16 7.72 -9.32 1.99
CA ALA A 16 7.48 -8.60 0.75
C ALA A 16 5.96 -8.62 0.46
N LEU A 17 5.35 -7.46 0.22
CA LEU A 17 3.88 -7.33 0.15
C LEU A 17 3.34 -7.16 -1.28
N TYR A 18 4.22 -6.85 -2.24
CA TYR A 18 3.88 -6.68 -3.65
C TYR A 18 5.08 -7.02 -4.52
N ASP A 19 4.82 -7.34 -5.78
CA ASP A 19 5.88 -7.54 -6.77
C ASP A 19 6.65 -6.25 -7.01
N GLY A 20 7.98 -6.31 -6.91
CA GLY A 20 8.86 -5.14 -6.94
C GLY A 20 9.09 -4.45 -5.59
N HIS A 21 8.59 -5.00 -4.47
CA HIS A 21 8.92 -4.47 -3.14
C HIS A 21 10.42 -4.61 -2.85
N ALA A 22 11.09 -3.50 -2.52
CA ALA A 22 12.53 -3.50 -2.27
C ALA A 22 12.88 -4.36 -1.05
N VAL A 23 13.81 -5.31 -1.22
CA VAL A 23 14.26 -6.21 -0.13
C VAL A 23 15.73 -6.04 0.25
N ALA A 24 16.51 -5.42 -0.63
CA ALA A 24 17.91 -5.11 -0.41
C ALA A 24 18.35 -3.97 -1.34
N ALA A 25 19.47 -3.32 -1.01
CA ALA A 25 20.11 -2.30 -1.84
C ALA A 25 21.63 -2.51 -1.87
N VAL A 26 22.28 -2.05 -2.95
CA VAL A 26 23.73 -2.13 -3.14
C VAL A 26 24.29 -0.74 -3.43
N ALA A 27 25.30 -0.34 -2.67
CA ALA A 27 26.17 0.78 -2.99
C ALA A 27 27.49 0.26 -3.57
N ALA A 28 27.92 0.80 -4.70
CA ALA A 28 29.18 0.42 -5.36
C ALA A 28 29.82 1.64 -6.02
N ILE A 29 31.08 1.51 -6.43
CA ILE A 29 31.85 2.58 -7.09
C ILE A 29 31.27 3.01 -8.45
N ASP A 30 30.45 2.17 -9.08
CA ASP A 30 29.78 2.46 -10.34
C ASP A 30 28.54 1.57 -10.54
N ALA A 31 27.69 1.97 -11.50
CA ALA A 31 26.41 1.30 -11.78
C ALA A 31 26.55 -0.09 -12.43
N ARG A 32 27.69 -0.42 -13.07
CA ARG A 32 27.92 -1.76 -13.62
C ARG A 32 28.24 -2.73 -12.50
N THR A 33 29.13 -2.33 -11.59
CA THR A 33 29.50 -3.09 -10.40
C THR A 33 28.28 -3.33 -9.51
N ALA A 34 27.47 -2.30 -9.26
CA ALA A 34 26.23 -2.44 -8.47
C ALA A 34 25.26 -3.49 -9.07
N ARG A 35 25.05 -3.47 -10.39
CA ARG A 35 24.18 -4.44 -11.08
C ARG A 35 24.71 -5.87 -11.04
N GLN A 36 26.04 -6.04 -11.03
CA GLN A 36 26.64 -7.36 -10.89
C GLN A 36 26.49 -7.89 -9.46
N ALA A 37 26.75 -7.05 -8.46
CA ALA A 37 26.60 -7.40 -7.05
C ALA A 37 25.16 -7.73 -6.67
N LEU A 38 24.16 -7.02 -7.23
CA LEU A 38 22.74 -7.36 -7.03
C LEU A 38 22.39 -8.79 -7.43
N LYS A 39 23.04 -9.35 -8.48
CA LYS A 39 22.80 -10.74 -8.93
C LYS A 39 23.38 -11.79 -8.01
N LEU A 40 24.25 -11.40 -7.08
CA LEU A 40 24.86 -12.30 -6.09
C LEU A 40 24.03 -12.39 -4.81
N ILE A 41 23.00 -11.54 -4.67
CA ILE A 41 22.09 -11.60 -3.53
C ILE A 41 21.13 -12.76 -3.74
N GLU A 42 21.19 -13.74 -2.85
CA GLU A 42 20.21 -14.82 -2.76
C GLU A 42 19.19 -14.46 -1.68
N VAL A 43 17.91 -14.62 -2.00
CA VAL A 43 16.80 -14.36 -1.07
C VAL A 43 15.89 -15.57 -1.05
N ASP A 44 15.77 -16.19 0.12
CA ASP A 44 14.87 -17.31 0.35
C ASP A 44 13.50 -16.79 0.81
N TYR A 45 12.45 -17.16 0.07
CA TYR A 45 11.08 -16.78 0.38
C TYR A 45 10.25 -17.98 0.82
N GLU A 46 9.47 -17.79 1.88
CA GLU A 46 8.26 -18.56 2.09
C GLU A 46 7.12 -17.87 1.34
N VAL A 47 6.53 -18.54 0.35
CA VAL A 47 5.42 -17.97 -0.42
C VAL A 47 4.15 -17.97 0.42
N LEU A 48 3.60 -16.79 0.66
CA LEU A 48 2.38 -16.60 1.44
C LEU A 48 1.14 -16.50 0.53
N PRO A 49 -0.06 -16.86 1.03
CA PRO A 49 -1.31 -16.52 0.36
C PRO A 49 -1.42 -15.00 0.17
N HIS A 50 -1.90 -14.57 -1.00
CA HIS A 50 -2.03 -13.16 -1.36
C HIS A 50 -3.43 -12.84 -1.88
N VAL A 51 -3.75 -11.54 -1.90
CA VAL A 51 -4.99 -11.01 -2.48
C VAL A 51 -4.65 -9.69 -3.17
N THR A 52 -5.09 -9.53 -4.41
CA THR A 52 -4.80 -8.34 -5.24
C THR A 52 -6.05 -7.56 -5.63
N ASP A 53 -7.23 -8.18 -5.52
CA ASP A 53 -8.50 -7.48 -5.72
C ASP A 53 -8.97 -6.87 -4.40
N VAL A 54 -9.40 -5.60 -4.45
CA VAL A 54 -9.79 -4.82 -3.27
C VAL A 54 -11.07 -5.38 -2.63
N ASP A 55 -12.05 -5.80 -3.43
CA ASP A 55 -13.32 -6.31 -2.92
C ASP A 55 -13.13 -7.67 -2.25
N GLU A 56 -12.28 -8.53 -2.83
CA GLU A 56 -11.86 -9.77 -2.19
C GLU A 56 -11.07 -9.52 -0.90
N ALA A 57 -10.17 -8.53 -0.88
CA ALA A 57 -9.35 -8.22 0.29
C ALA A 57 -10.17 -7.77 1.51
N MET A 58 -11.35 -7.17 1.29
CA MET A 58 -12.26 -6.75 2.36
C MET A 58 -12.99 -7.92 3.05
N LYS A 59 -13.00 -9.11 2.45
CA LYS A 59 -13.70 -10.27 3.03
C LYS A 59 -12.95 -10.81 4.24
N HIS A 60 -13.70 -11.29 5.23
CA HIS A 60 -13.12 -11.89 6.45
C HIS A 60 -12.25 -13.14 6.20
N SER A 61 -12.43 -13.80 5.06
CA SER A 61 -11.64 -14.97 4.65
C SER A 61 -10.35 -14.61 3.90
N ALA A 62 -10.13 -13.33 3.57
CA ALA A 62 -8.94 -12.89 2.87
C ALA A 62 -7.69 -13.05 3.74
N PRO A 63 -6.52 -13.32 3.14
CA PRO A 63 -5.27 -13.26 3.88
C PRO A 63 -5.08 -11.85 4.45
N LEU A 64 -4.79 -11.78 5.74
CA LEU A 64 -4.51 -10.52 6.42
C LEU A 64 -3.11 -10.04 6.05
N ILE A 65 -3.01 -8.84 5.48
CA ILE A 65 -1.76 -8.29 4.96
C ILE A 65 -0.90 -7.70 6.10
N ASN A 66 -1.52 -6.90 6.96
CA ASN A 66 -0.85 -6.18 8.05
C ASN A 66 -1.69 -6.28 9.34
N ASP A 67 -1.12 -6.87 10.39
CA ASP A 67 -1.77 -7.08 11.68
C ASP A 67 -1.76 -5.83 12.58
N ALA A 68 -1.00 -4.81 12.22
CA ALA A 68 -1.01 -3.50 12.89
C ALA A 68 -2.16 -2.59 12.41
N ILE A 69 -2.87 -2.96 11.34
CA ILE A 69 -3.94 -2.14 10.77
C ILE A 69 -5.29 -2.52 11.38
N PHE A 70 -5.89 -1.55 12.06
CA PHE A 70 -7.23 -1.61 12.62
C PHE A 70 -8.07 -0.54 11.95
N THR A 71 -9.23 -0.91 11.42
CA THR A 71 -10.08 -0.01 10.64
C THR A 71 -10.44 1.25 11.42
N GLU A 72 -10.04 2.41 10.91
CA GLU A 72 -10.37 3.71 11.48
C GLU A 72 -11.75 4.19 11.02
N GLY A 73 -12.37 5.12 11.76
CA GLY A 73 -13.64 5.75 11.37
C GLY A 73 -14.89 4.90 11.59
N LEU A 74 -14.77 3.84 12.42
CA LEU A 74 -15.91 3.10 12.97
C LEU A 74 -16.36 3.75 14.29
N GLU A 75 -17.64 3.59 14.63
CA GLU A 75 -18.19 4.06 15.91
C GLU A 75 -17.53 3.34 17.10
N GLU A 76 -17.35 2.03 16.97
CA GLU A 76 -16.65 1.21 17.94
C GLU A 76 -15.24 0.86 17.43
N LYS A 77 -14.27 0.89 18.35
CA LYS A 77 -12.90 0.50 18.01
C LYS A 77 -12.87 -1.01 17.70
N PRO A 78 -12.38 -1.42 16.52
CA PRO A 78 -12.35 -2.84 16.18
C PRO A 78 -11.40 -3.62 17.10
N VAL A 79 -11.81 -4.83 17.45
CA VAL A 79 -11.04 -5.76 18.33
C VAL A 79 -10.05 -6.63 17.55
N LYS A 80 -10.14 -6.64 16.22
CA LYS A 80 -9.28 -7.41 15.32
C LYS A 80 -8.78 -6.50 14.18
N PRO A 81 -7.57 -6.76 13.66
CA PRO A 81 -7.09 -6.08 12.46
C PRO A 81 -7.89 -6.50 11.23
N SER A 82 -7.81 -5.69 10.16
CA SER A 82 -8.44 -5.99 8.88
C SER A 82 -7.66 -5.36 7.73
N ASN A 83 -7.94 -5.79 6.49
CA ASN A 83 -7.39 -5.16 5.29
C ASN A 83 -8.06 -3.81 4.95
N VAL A 84 -9.09 -3.39 5.70
CA VAL A 84 -9.74 -2.08 5.55
C VAL A 84 -9.06 -1.08 6.48
N THR A 85 -8.31 -0.14 5.91
CA THR A 85 -7.58 0.87 6.67
C THR A 85 -8.51 1.87 7.34
N LYS A 86 -9.53 2.35 6.62
CA LYS A 86 -10.42 3.42 7.09
C LYS A 86 -11.79 3.37 6.43
N ARG A 87 -12.84 3.59 7.23
CA ARG A 87 -14.19 3.92 6.76
C ARG A 87 -14.40 5.42 6.88
N THR A 88 -14.98 6.04 5.86
CA THR A 88 -15.37 7.44 5.93
C THR A 88 -16.76 7.58 5.33
N GLN A 89 -17.62 8.34 6.01
CA GLN A 89 -19.00 8.57 5.59
C GLN A 89 -19.22 10.05 5.39
N TYR A 90 -19.74 10.40 4.22
CA TYR A 90 -20.11 11.77 3.86
C TYR A 90 -21.61 11.80 3.54
N GLY A 91 -22.25 12.92 3.85
CA GLY A 91 -23.66 13.14 3.57
C GLY A 91 -23.98 14.62 3.60
N HIS A 92 -25.02 15.00 2.89
CA HIS A 92 -25.53 16.37 2.87
C HIS A 92 -27.05 16.34 2.69
N GLY A 93 -27.77 17.10 3.52
CA GLY A 93 -29.25 17.10 3.52
C GLY A 93 -29.87 15.81 4.06
N ASP A 94 -31.17 15.65 3.83
CA ASP A 94 -31.93 14.44 4.17
C ASP A 94 -32.01 13.51 2.96
N VAL A 95 -31.12 12.51 2.93
CA VAL A 95 -31.05 11.53 1.86
C VAL A 95 -32.30 10.65 1.82
N HIS A 96 -32.89 10.32 2.98
CA HIS A 96 -34.09 9.48 3.03
C HIS A 96 -35.31 10.19 2.45
N GLN A 97 -35.50 11.47 2.78
CA GLN A 97 -36.52 12.31 2.16
C GLN A 97 -36.31 12.40 0.65
N GLY A 98 -35.08 12.69 0.21
CA GLY A 98 -34.76 12.81 -1.22
C GLY A 98 -35.08 11.54 -2.03
N PHE A 99 -34.79 10.36 -1.47
CA PHE A 99 -35.19 9.08 -2.09
C PHE A 99 -36.70 8.85 -2.05
N GLY A 100 -37.40 9.28 -1.00
CA GLY A 100 -38.86 9.14 -0.87
C GLY A 100 -39.66 10.01 -1.82
N GLU A 101 -39.14 11.16 -2.22
CA GLU A 101 -39.77 12.12 -3.13
C GLU A 101 -39.42 11.87 -4.61
N ALA A 102 -38.51 10.94 -4.91
CA ALA A 102 -38.04 10.71 -6.27
C ALA A 102 -39.06 9.94 -7.13
N ASP A 103 -39.37 10.47 -8.32
CA ASP A 103 -40.19 9.77 -9.31
C ASP A 103 -39.49 8.54 -9.91
N PHE A 104 -38.15 8.56 -9.96
CA PHE A 104 -37.32 7.47 -10.46
C PHE A 104 -35.95 7.44 -9.79
N VAL A 105 -35.46 6.23 -9.51
CA VAL A 105 -34.16 5.98 -8.89
C VAL A 105 -33.30 5.14 -9.83
N VAL A 106 -32.08 5.59 -10.10
CA VAL A 106 -31.08 4.83 -10.86
C VAL A 106 -29.92 4.46 -9.96
N GLU A 107 -29.66 3.15 -9.87
CA GLU A 107 -28.48 2.62 -9.20
C GLU A 107 -27.55 1.98 -10.23
N ARG A 108 -26.26 2.33 -10.15
CA ARG A 108 -25.19 1.78 -11.00
C ARG A 108 -23.91 1.65 -10.20
N SER A 109 -23.13 0.63 -10.52
CA SER A 109 -21.76 0.47 -10.01
C SER A 109 -20.76 0.83 -11.10
N PHE A 110 -19.72 1.57 -10.74
CA PHE A 110 -18.66 2.00 -11.65
C PHE A 110 -17.30 1.70 -11.01
N LYS A 111 -16.36 1.20 -11.81
CA LYS A 111 -14.96 0.96 -11.43
C LYS A 111 -14.07 1.67 -12.43
N THR A 112 -13.09 2.41 -11.93
CA THR A 112 -12.02 3.00 -12.75
C THR A 112 -10.79 2.12 -12.65
N GLU A 113 -10.09 1.96 -13.76
CA GLU A 113 -8.84 1.20 -13.79
C GLU A 113 -7.71 1.93 -13.07
N GLN A 114 -6.72 1.16 -12.63
CA GLN A 114 -5.47 1.73 -12.11
C GLN A 114 -4.67 2.32 -13.27
N THR A 115 -4.26 3.58 -13.11
CA THR A 115 -3.44 4.28 -14.10
C THR A 115 -2.17 4.79 -13.45
N HIS A 116 -1.04 4.65 -14.14
CA HIS A 116 0.22 5.25 -13.74
C HIS A 116 0.45 6.55 -14.51
N GLN A 117 0.98 7.58 -13.84
CA GLN A 117 1.12 8.93 -14.37
C GLN A 117 2.05 9.01 -15.60
N GLY A 118 3.00 8.07 -15.72
CA GLY A 118 3.80 7.90 -16.93
C GLY A 118 4.79 9.04 -17.20
N TYR A 119 5.45 9.56 -16.16
CA TYR A 119 6.47 10.61 -16.27
C TYR A 119 7.60 10.19 -17.22
N ILE A 120 8.10 11.15 -18.01
CA ILE A 120 9.21 10.93 -18.96
C ILE A 120 10.53 10.73 -18.22
N GLU A 121 10.73 11.43 -17.09
CA GLU A 121 11.88 11.26 -16.20
C GLU A 121 11.53 10.28 -15.06
N PRO A 122 12.26 9.16 -14.91
CA PRO A 122 12.09 8.26 -13.78
C PRO A 122 12.55 8.90 -12.45
N HIS A 123 12.03 8.39 -11.33
CA HIS A 123 12.49 8.80 -10.01
C HIS A 123 14.00 8.57 -9.84
N ALA A 124 14.72 9.60 -9.40
CA ALA A 124 16.16 9.53 -9.09
C ALA A 124 16.46 10.38 -7.83
N CYS A 125 17.46 9.97 -7.06
CA CYS A 125 17.93 10.70 -5.88
C CYS A 125 19.45 10.53 -5.73
N VAL A 126 20.12 11.59 -5.29
CA VAL A 126 21.53 11.55 -4.87
C VAL A 126 21.59 12.00 -3.43
N ALA A 127 22.15 11.15 -2.56
CA ALA A 127 22.43 11.48 -1.18
C ALA A 127 23.93 11.75 -1.01
N SER A 128 24.27 12.87 -0.39
CA SER A 128 25.64 13.23 0.02
C SER A 128 25.68 13.31 1.54
N VAL A 129 26.69 12.71 2.14
CA VAL A 129 26.95 12.79 3.57
C VAL A 129 28.46 12.84 3.80
N ASN A 130 28.91 13.86 4.52
CA ASN A 130 30.29 14.00 4.93
C ASN A 130 30.61 13.00 6.05
N PRO A 131 31.90 12.66 6.25
CA PRO A 131 32.31 11.76 7.32
C PRO A 131 31.91 12.22 8.74
N ASP A 132 31.66 13.51 8.93
CA ASP A 132 31.18 14.10 10.19
C ASP A 132 29.65 14.04 10.36
N GLY A 133 28.93 13.42 9.41
CA GLY A 133 27.48 13.26 9.42
C GLY A 133 26.71 14.48 8.92
N THR A 134 27.39 15.52 8.43
CA THR A 134 26.73 16.66 7.77
C THR A 134 26.34 16.32 6.33
N ALA A 135 25.27 16.94 5.84
CA ALA A 135 24.83 16.83 4.44
C ALA A 135 25.57 17.83 3.54
#